data_AF-A0A6I5RI17-F1
#
_entry.id   AF-A0A6I5RI17-F1
#
_cell.length_a   1.000
_cell.length_b   1.000
_cell.length_c   1.000
_cell.angle_alpha   90.00
_cell.angle_beta   90.00
_cell.angle_gamma   90.00
#
_symmetry.space_group_name_H-M   'P 1'
#
loop_
_entity.id
_entity.type
_entity.pdbx_description
1 polymer ?
#
loop_
_entity_poly.entity_id
_entity_poly.type
_entity_poly.pdbx_seq_one_letter_code
_entity_poly.pdbx_strand_id
1 'polypeptide(L)'
;MANFNVTVANDDGSAEIENTLSWAIRQANLGGDENDTITLETDVNITGPMRALINSNIEIIGNGNTVDGDVDNDGTGFRPFFVLSGTVTLSDLTITEGIAEGGSSYRGGAGAGMGGGLFVYDGTVTLNQVTFSDNIAQGGRVLAGNGDGGSGLLGSGDGAGGGGLFASSTGNDGAYGGDGNYGGFGGSGTTIGNGEDGGFGGGGGGSSAGNGGDGGFGGGGGTGLNNGGDGGFGAGGGFSDGFGGDGGFGAGGGYGSTGAGDSGYGGGTGTEFSGGAGAGMGGAVFIRSGTLNIVDSTFSNNLATSTTGENRGVGLGGAVFALQSTTNPNGNNEGMPTTLPTVTARNVTFDSNLAADASGGADPNGIGEDQNNNDIFGTVTESDLPPAPTIEFSQATFSSDEAIGPTEVITLTRDSGEGVSEVEVSIVFGGTATGGTDYTDTSFPLSVTFAEGETSAIVALPIIDDFEEEEDETIILEVAAVGNATIGTQNTTTFTIIDDDVAGAPRIIIEPITLEVSEASGTATFTVVLNSQPIDDVVLPLSVSDPSAAELDLTELTFNATNWDEPQTVTITGTDNDITLGNV
;
A
#
# COMPACT_ATOMS: atom_id res chain seq x y z
N MET A 1 2.86 13.13 -4.63
CA MET A 1 2.15 12.41 -3.57
C MET A 1 0.84 13.11 -3.33
N ALA A 2 -0.16 12.65 -4.05
CA ALA A 2 -1.56 13.00 -3.86
C ALA A 2 -2.24 11.89 -3.04
N ASN A 3 -3.29 12.27 -2.30
CA ASN A 3 -4.11 11.36 -1.53
C ASN A 3 -5.53 11.35 -2.12
N PHE A 4 -6.04 10.15 -2.40
CA PHE A 4 -7.38 9.94 -2.95
C PHE A 4 -8.20 9.07 -2.01
N ASN A 5 -9.42 9.51 -1.69
CA ASN A 5 -10.31 8.76 -0.80
C ASN A 5 -11.42 8.08 -1.61
N VAL A 6 -11.57 6.78 -1.41
CA VAL A 6 -12.68 6.00 -1.98
C VAL A 6 -13.84 6.04 -1.01
N THR A 7 -14.91 6.75 -1.40
CA THR A 7 -16.12 6.96 -0.59
C THR A 7 -17.38 6.41 -1.25
N VAL A 8 -17.27 5.95 -2.50
CA VAL A 8 -18.36 5.35 -3.26
C VAL A 8 -18.14 3.85 -3.34
N ALA A 9 -19.08 3.10 -2.77
CA ALA A 9 -19.00 1.64 -2.69
C ALA A 9 -19.10 0.96 -4.06
N ASN A 10 -20.06 1.33 -4.90
CA ASN A 10 -20.27 0.65 -6.17
C ASN A 10 -19.36 1.22 -7.26
N ASP A 11 -18.51 0.37 -7.83
CA ASP A 11 -17.58 0.71 -8.89
C ASP A 11 -17.87 -0.12 -10.14
N ASP A 12 -18.06 0.53 -11.28
CA ASP A 12 -18.29 -0.15 -12.56
C ASP A 12 -17.00 -0.43 -13.34
N GLY A 13 -15.85 -0.09 -12.76
CA GLY A 13 -14.53 -0.27 -13.35
C GLY A 13 -14.20 0.72 -14.47
N SER A 14 -15.10 1.66 -14.79
CA SER A 14 -14.94 2.62 -15.90
C SER A 14 -13.98 3.76 -15.59
N ALA A 15 -13.73 4.03 -14.31
CA ALA A 15 -12.98 5.19 -13.81
C ALA A 15 -13.60 6.56 -14.15
N GLU A 16 -14.90 6.61 -14.45
CA GLU A 16 -15.65 7.84 -14.73
C GLU A 16 -16.46 8.35 -13.53
N ILE A 17 -16.73 7.49 -12.54
CA ILE A 17 -17.49 7.84 -11.34
C ILE A 17 -16.51 8.34 -10.27
N GLU A 18 -16.58 9.62 -9.93
CA GLU A 18 -15.70 10.24 -8.93
C GLU A 18 -15.77 9.52 -7.58
N ASN A 19 -14.62 9.40 -6.90
CA ASN A 19 -14.44 8.73 -5.61
C ASN A 19 -14.77 7.23 -5.56
N THR A 20 -14.84 6.56 -6.71
CA THR A 20 -14.70 5.09 -6.78
C THR A 20 -13.23 4.68 -6.81
N LEU A 21 -12.97 3.39 -6.59
CA LEU A 21 -11.62 2.82 -6.62
C LEU A 21 -10.95 2.97 -8.00
N SER A 22 -11.66 2.65 -9.07
CA SER A 22 -11.21 2.75 -10.46
C SER A 22 -10.89 4.20 -10.84
N TRP A 23 -11.69 5.15 -10.37
CA TRP A 23 -11.42 6.57 -10.53
C TRP A 23 -10.16 6.99 -9.78
N ALA A 24 -10.00 6.58 -8.51
CA ALA A 24 -8.82 6.90 -7.70
C ALA A 24 -7.54 6.33 -8.33
N ILE A 25 -7.57 5.09 -8.80
CA ILE A 25 -6.45 4.46 -9.53
C ILE A 25 -6.11 5.28 -10.78
N ARG A 26 -7.12 5.69 -11.56
CA ARG A 26 -6.90 6.54 -12.74
C ARG A 26 -6.26 7.87 -12.37
N GLN A 27 -6.68 8.51 -11.28
CA GLN A 27 -6.08 9.78 -10.86
C GLN A 27 -4.62 9.62 -10.44
N ALA A 28 -4.32 8.60 -9.62
CA ALA A 28 -2.95 8.27 -9.21
C ALA A 28 -2.04 7.99 -10.42
N ASN A 29 -2.54 7.23 -11.41
CA ASN A 29 -1.82 6.99 -12.65
C ASN A 29 -1.50 8.25 -13.47
N LEU A 30 -2.28 9.34 -13.32
CA LEU A 30 -1.98 10.62 -13.98
C LEU A 30 -0.86 11.40 -13.27
N GLY A 31 -0.58 11.07 -12.00
CA GLY A 31 0.48 11.65 -11.17
C GLY A 31 1.90 11.28 -11.60
N GLY A 32 2.08 10.15 -12.32
CA GLY A 32 3.37 9.69 -12.83
C GLY A 32 4.12 8.79 -11.85
N ASP A 33 5.42 9.02 -11.65
CA ASP A 33 6.30 8.19 -10.80
C ASP A 33 6.30 8.61 -9.31
N GLU A 34 5.45 9.55 -8.91
CA GLU A 34 5.28 9.91 -7.51
C GLU A 34 4.56 8.77 -6.77
N ASN A 35 4.94 8.53 -5.51
CA ASN A 35 4.20 7.60 -4.65
C ASN A 35 2.89 8.29 -4.25
N ASP A 36 1.76 7.83 -4.78
CA ASP A 36 0.43 8.33 -4.44
C ASP A 36 -0.28 7.35 -3.51
N THR A 37 -1.18 7.87 -2.66
CA THR A 37 -1.92 7.06 -1.69
C THR A 37 -3.41 7.05 -2.02
N ILE A 38 -4.02 5.86 -1.98
CA ILE A 38 -5.46 5.64 -2.10
C ILE A 38 -5.96 5.04 -0.78
N THR A 39 -6.93 5.68 -0.14
CA THR A 39 -7.49 5.22 1.13
C THR A 39 -8.94 4.80 0.94
N LEU A 40 -9.27 3.56 1.34
CA LEU A 40 -10.65 3.09 1.38
C LEU A 40 -11.33 3.60 2.66
N GLU A 41 -12.46 4.30 2.49
CA GLU A 41 -13.35 4.73 3.59
C GLU A 41 -14.66 3.93 3.63
N THR A 42 -14.83 3.00 2.69
CA THR A 42 -15.99 2.12 2.54
C THR A 42 -15.58 0.81 1.90
N ASP A 43 -16.37 -0.24 2.12
CA ASP A 43 -16.36 -1.43 1.27
C ASP A 43 -16.65 -1.05 -0.19
N VAL A 44 -16.01 -1.75 -1.12
CA VAL A 44 -16.08 -1.54 -2.57
C VAL A 44 -16.67 -2.77 -3.24
N ASN A 45 -17.74 -2.60 -4.01
CA ASN A 45 -18.39 -3.62 -4.83
C ASN A 45 -18.04 -3.39 -6.29
N ILE A 46 -17.34 -4.33 -6.90
CA ILE A 46 -17.00 -4.29 -8.32
C ILE A 46 -18.19 -4.84 -9.12
N THR A 47 -18.80 -3.96 -9.91
CA THR A 47 -20.02 -4.23 -10.70
C THR A 47 -19.76 -4.28 -12.20
N GLY A 48 -18.50 -4.11 -12.60
CA GLY A 48 -18.07 -4.15 -13.99
C GLY A 48 -16.56 -4.40 -14.12
N PRO A 49 -16.07 -4.66 -15.34
CA PRO A 49 -14.67 -4.99 -15.57
C PRO A 49 -13.76 -3.81 -15.21
N MET A 50 -12.77 -4.05 -14.34
CA MET A 50 -11.78 -3.04 -13.96
C MET A 50 -10.88 -2.67 -15.15
N ARG A 51 -11.09 -1.47 -15.71
CA ARG A 51 -10.31 -0.94 -16.85
C ARG A 51 -9.18 -0.01 -16.42
N ALA A 52 -9.21 0.47 -15.19
CA ALA A 52 -8.14 1.26 -14.59
C ALA A 52 -7.00 0.33 -14.11
N LEU A 53 -6.05 0.04 -15.00
CA LEU A 53 -4.87 -0.77 -14.67
C LEU A 53 -3.87 0.10 -13.90
N ILE A 54 -3.31 -0.40 -12.81
CA ILE A 54 -2.28 0.31 -12.02
C ILE A 54 -0.98 0.31 -12.82
N ASN A 55 -0.42 1.49 -13.11
CA ASN A 55 0.83 1.60 -13.89
C ASN A 55 1.80 2.66 -13.34
N SER A 56 1.59 3.07 -12.10
CA SER A 56 2.35 4.06 -11.34
C SER A 56 2.70 3.50 -9.95
N ASN A 57 3.41 4.29 -9.14
CA ASN A 57 3.69 3.90 -7.76
C ASN A 57 2.49 4.27 -6.87
N ILE A 58 1.81 3.27 -6.30
CA ILE A 58 0.58 3.47 -5.53
C ILE A 58 0.62 2.67 -4.23
N GLU A 59 0.28 3.33 -3.12
CA GLU A 59 -0.11 2.66 -1.88
C GLU A 59 -1.63 2.68 -1.72
N ILE A 60 -2.25 1.52 -1.61
CA ILE A 60 -3.69 1.36 -1.35
C ILE A 60 -3.87 0.87 0.08
N ILE A 61 -4.45 1.73 0.92
CA ILE A 61 -4.72 1.49 2.34
C ILE A 61 -6.19 1.15 2.50
N GLY A 62 -6.46 -0.07 2.96
CA GLY A 62 -7.80 -0.62 3.10
C GLY A 62 -8.56 -0.19 4.34
N ASN A 63 -7.89 0.12 5.45
CA ASN A 63 -8.53 0.38 6.76
C ASN A 63 -9.52 -0.71 7.20
N GLY A 64 -9.24 -1.97 6.88
CA GLY A 64 -10.08 -3.13 7.14
C GLY A 64 -11.29 -3.29 6.22
N ASN A 65 -11.45 -2.45 5.18
CA ASN A 65 -12.55 -2.56 4.23
C ASN A 65 -12.37 -3.73 3.23
N THR A 66 -13.46 -4.12 2.61
CA THR A 66 -13.53 -5.21 1.63
C THR A 66 -13.61 -4.66 0.20
N VAL A 67 -12.93 -5.33 -0.74
CA VAL A 67 -13.13 -5.18 -2.18
C VAL A 67 -13.70 -6.48 -2.71
N ASP A 68 -14.99 -6.47 -3.03
CA ASP A 68 -15.80 -7.61 -3.43
C ASP A 68 -15.98 -7.63 -4.95
N GLY A 69 -15.58 -8.73 -5.58
CA GLY A 69 -15.68 -8.96 -7.02
C GLY A 69 -17.01 -9.52 -7.50
N ASP A 70 -17.87 -10.08 -6.64
CA ASP A 70 -19.11 -10.78 -6.98
C ASP A 70 -20.21 -10.54 -5.93
N VAL A 71 -20.55 -9.26 -5.71
CA VAL A 71 -21.46 -8.83 -4.65
C VAL A 71 -22.85 -9.51 -4.65
N ASP A 72 -23.31 -10.00 -5.81
CA ASP A 72 -24.60 -10.70 -5.92
C ASP A 72 -24.49 -12.23 -5.85
N ASN A 73 -23.26 -12.76 -5.75
CA ASN A 73 -22.94 -14.16 -5.54
C ASN A 73 -23.54 -15.07 -6.61
N ASP A 74 -23.65 -14.56 -7.84
CA ASP A 74 -24.25 -15.30 -8.96
C ASP A 74 -23.21 -16.12 -9.75
N GLY A 75 -21.92 -15.95 -9.43
CA GLY A 75 -20.79 -16.60 -10.06
C GLY A 75 -20.30 -15.87 -11.31
N THR A 76 -20.71 -14.62 -11.55
CA THR A 76 -20.33 -13.78 -12.69
C THR A 76 -19.66 -12.46 -12.28
N GLY A 77 -18.79 -12.53 -11.28
CA GLY A 77 -17.98 -11.40 -10.80
C GLY A 77 -16.83 -10.95 -11.72
N PHE A 78 -16.05 -10.01 -11.20
CA PHE A 78 -14.94 -9.36 -11.90
C PHE A 78 -13.67 -9.31 -11.04
N ARG A 79 -12.51 -9.41 -11.68
CA ARG A 79 -11.22 -9.21 -11.03
C ARG A 79 -11.09 -7.76 -10.50
N PRO A 80 -10.84 -7.57 -9.19
CA PRO A 80 -10.68 -6.23 -8.63
C PRO A 80 -9.41 -5.51 -9.05
N PHE A 81 -8.25 -6.18 -9.10
CA PHE A 81 -6.96 -5.52 -9.32
C PHE A 81 -6.15 -6.07 -10.50
N PHE A 82 -5.55 -5.15 -11.25
CA PHE A 82 -4.58 -5.44 -12.30
C PHE A 82 -3.40 -4.47 -12.20
N VAL A 83 -2.21 -4.99 -11.91
CA VAL A 83 -0.95 -4.23 -11.89
C VAL A 83 -0.22 -4.43 -13.21
N LEU A 84 -0.05 -3.35 -13.96
CA LEU A 84 0.71 -3.33 -15.20
C LEU A 84 2.21 -3.08 -14.93
N SER A 85 2.51 -2.14 -14.04
CA SER A 85 3.88 -1.74 -13.65
C SER A 85 3.87 -0.88 -12.39
N GLY A 86 5.05 -0.54 -11.89
CA GLY A 86 5.23 0.36 -10.74
C GLY A 86 5.57 -0.37 -9.44
N THR A 87 5.67 0.39 -8.36
CA THR A 87 5.80 -0.10 -6.98
C THR A 87 4.45 0.06 -6.30
N VAL A 88 3.78 -1.06 -6.02
CA VAL A 88 2.41 -1.08 -5.51
C VAL A 88 2.37 -1.74 -4.15
N THR A 89 1.77 -1.08 -3.17
CA THR A 89 1.50 -1.66 -1.85
C THR A 89 0.00 -1.77 -1.66
N LEU A 90 -0.49 -2.94 -1.28
CA LEU A 90 -1.86 -3.16 -0.80
C LEU A 90 -1.77 -3.48 0.70
N SER A 91 -2.46 -2.70 1.54
CA SER A 91 -2.40 -2.88 2.99
C SER A 91 -3.78 -2.89 3.65
N ASP A 92 -3.94 -3.76 4.66
CA ASP A 92 -5.11 -3.77 5.56
C ASP A 92 -6.48 -3.82 4.83
N LEU A 93 -6.65 -4.73 3.86
CA LEU A 93 -7.94 -4.98 3.21
C LEU A 93 -8.24 -6.46 2.99
N THR A 94 -9.52 -6.74 2.73
CA THR A 94 -9.98 -8.04 2.21
C THR A 94 -10.30 -7.92 0.72
N ILE A 95 -9.78 -8.84 -0.10
CA ILE A 95 -10.11 -8.98 -1.52
C ILE A 95 -10.85 -10.31 -1.67
N THR A 96 -12.14 -10.23 -1.98
CA THR A 96 -13.02 -11.40 -1.93
C THR A 96 -13.82 -11.58 -3.21
N GLU A 97 -14.17 -12.83 -3.50
CA GLU A 97 -15.10 -13.21 -4.57
C GLU A 97 -14.70 -12.64 -5.95
N GLY A 98 -13.41 -12.31 -6.13
CA GLY A 98 -12.86 -11.86 -7.40
C GLY A 98 -12.83 -12.99 -8.42
N ILE A 99 -13.44 -12.77 -9.59
CA ILE A 99 -13.50 -13.79 -10.65
C ILE A 99 -12.72 -13.34 -11.88
N ALA A 100 -11.82 -14.21 -12.33
CA ALA A 100 -11.13 -14.12 -13.61
C ALA A 100 -11.48 -15.34 -14.47
N GLU A 101 -12.47 -15.20 -15.36
CA GLU A 101 -12.83 -16.23 -16.34
C GLU A 101 -12.19 -15.96 -17.72
N GLY A 102 -11.52 -16.97 -18.26
CA GLY A 102 -10.98 -16.96 -19.62
C GLY A 102 -12.07 -16.83 -20.69
N GLY A 103 -11.77 -16.15 -21.81
CA GLY A 103 -12.72 -16.05 -22.90
C GLY A 103 -13.10 -17.44 -23.47
N SER A 104 -14.37 -17.62 -23.83
CA SER A 104 -14.89 -18.92 -24.30
C SER A 104 -14.99 -18.97 -25.83
N SER A 105 -14.76 -20.13 -26.45
CA SER A 105 -14.86 -20.32 -27.92
C SER A 105 -15.49 -21.68 -28.25
N TYR A 106 -15.84 -21.93 -29.52
CA TYR A 106 -16.31 -23.26 -29.96
C TYR A 106 -15.23 -24.02 -30.72
N ARG A 107 -14.82 -23.48 -31.88
CA ARG A 107 -13.78 -24.06 -32.74
C ARG A 107 -12.41 -23.43 -32.47
N GLY A 108 -12.36 -22.17 -32.05
CA GLY A 108 -11.12 -21.60 -31.51
C GLY A 108 -10.78 -22.19 -30.14
N GLY A 109 -9.54 -22.00 -29.72
CA GLY A 109 -9.12 -22.28 -28.35
C GLY A 109 -9.71 -21.27 -27.38
N ALA A 110 -10.02 -21.71 -26.16
CA ALA A 110 -10.46 -20.84 -25.09
C ALA A 110 -9.26 -20.20 -24.36
N GLY A 111 -9.47 -19.01 -23.81
CA GLY A 111 -8.47 -18.27 -23.04
C GLY A 111 -8.34 -18.77 -21.60
N ALA A 112 -7.27 -18.38 -20.92
CA ALA A 112 -6.99 -18.76 -19.54
C ALA A 112 -7.66 -17.82 -18.52
N GLY A 113 -8.03 -18.34 -17.35
CA GLY A 113 -8.35 -17.52 -16.18
C GLY A 113 -7.12 -17.40 -15.28
N MET A 114 -6.74 -16.18 -14.92
CA MET A 114 -5.50 -15.92 -14.17
C MET A 114 -5.76 -14.90 -13.06
N GLY A 115 -5.48 -15.19 -11.79
CA GLY A 115 -5.54 -14.20 -10.70
C GLY A 115 -6.94 -13.65 -10.46
N GLY A 116 -7.81 -14.37 -9.76
CA GLY A 116 -9.20 -13.95 -9.51
C GLY A 116 -9.29 -12.62 -8.76
N GLY A 117 -8.42 -12.42 -7.76
CA GLY A 117 -8.33 -11.16 -7.01
C GLY A 117 -7.34 -10.16 -7.61
N LEU A 118 -6.16 -10.64 -8.01
CA LEU A 118 -5.05 -9.80 -8.46
C LEU A 118 -4.26 -10.44 -9.60
N PHE A 119 -4.04 -9.66 -10.66
CA PHE A 119 -3.13 -9.99 -11.74
C PHE A 119 -1.94 -9.02 -11.77
N VAL A 120 -0.71 -9.55 -11.71
CA VAL A 120 0.53 -8.78 -11.79
C VAL A 120 1.23 -9.09 -13.12
N TYR A 121 1.22 -8.11 -14.02
CA TYR A 121 1.90 -8.20 -15.31
C TYR A 121 3.41 -7.99 -15.18
N ASP A 122 3.82 -6.96 -14.42
CA ASP A 122 5.20 -6.63 -14.07
C ASP A 122 5.22 -5.63 -12.88
N GLY A 123 6.40 -5.33 -12.34
CA GLY A 123 6.60 -4.35 -11.25
C GLY A 123 6.94 -4.97 -9.89
N THR A 124 6.89 -4.17 -8.83
CA THR A 124 7.09 -4.61 -7.45
C THR A 124 5.80 -4.46 -6.69
N VAL A 125 5.24 -5.56 -6.18
CA VAL A 125 3.99 -5.58 -5.42
C VAL A 125 4.24 -6.07 -4.01
N THR A 126 3.75 -5.33 -3.02
CA THR A 126 3.77 -5.71 -1.61
C THR A 126 2.34 -5.87 -1.10
N LEU A 127 2.05 -7.03 -0.51
CA LEU A 127 0.82 -7.32 0.22
C LEU A 127 1.15 -7.31 1.72
N ASN A 128 0.50 -6.44 2.48
CA ASN A 128 0.74 -6.30 3.92
C ASN A 128 -0.59 -6.37 4.69
N GLN A 129 -0.83 -7.43 5.46
CA GLN A 129 -2.11 -7.63 6.16
C GLN A 129 -3.31 -7.67 5.20
N VAL A 130 -3.13 -8.29 4.03
CA VAL A 130 -4.20 -8.49 3.05
C VAL A 130 -4.78 -9.90 3.18
N THR A 131 -6.11 -10.01 3.16
CA THR A 131 -6.82 -11.29 3.07
C THR A 131 -7.37 -11.49 1.66
N PHE A 132 -7.05 -12.62 1.02
CA PHE A 132 -7.68 -13.07 -0.21
C PHE A 132 -8.60 -14.24 0.10
N SER A 133 -9.92 -14.06 -0.07
CA SER A 133 -10.92 -15.09 0.19
C SER A 133 -11.80 -15.39 -1.01
N ASP A 134 -12.09 -16.67 -1.26
CA ASP A 134 -13.12 -17.10 -2.23
C ASP A 134 -12.91 -16.56 -3.66
N ASN A 135 -11.67 -16.20 -4.03
CA ASN A 135 -11.35 -15.73 -5.37
C ASN A 135 -11.23 -16.91 -6.35
N ILE A 136 -11.64 -16.71 -7.60
CA ILE A 136 -11.72 -17.76 -8.61
C ILE A 136 -10.93 -17.35 -9.86
N ALA A 137 -9.97 -18.19 -10.25
CA ALA A 137 -9.37 -18.19 -11.57
C ALA A 137 -9.92 -19.37 -12.38
N GLN A 138 -10.71 -19.10 -13.41
CA GLN A 138 -11.39 -20.11 -14.22
C GLN A 138 -10.95 -20.05 -15.69
N GLY A 139 -10.44 -21.14 -16.22
CA GLY A 139 -10.20 -21.26 -17.66
C GLY A 139 -11.48 -21.11 -18.49
N GLY A 140 -11.36 -20.59 -19.71
CA GLY A 140 -12.48 -20.41 -20.61
C GLY A 140 -13.05 -21.72 -21.14
N ARG A 141 -14.34 -21.67 -21.53
CA ARG A 141 -15.13 -22.84 -21.92
C ARG A 141 -15.08 -23.09 -23.42
N VAL A 142 -15.18 -24.37 -23.77
CA VAL A 142 -15.53 -24.78 -25.13
C VAL A 142 -17.06 -24.93 -25.19
N LEU A 143 -17.76 -23.91 -25.67
CA LEU A 143 -19.23 -23.86 -25.71
C LEU A 143 -19.79 -24.32 -27.06
N ALA A 144 -20.96 -24.95 -27.09
CA ALA A 144 -21.66 -25.24 -28.34
C ALA A 144 -22.22 -23.94 -28.96
N GLY A 145 -21.63 -23.42 -30.04
CA GLY A 145 -22.05 -22.15 -30.66
C GLY A 145 -21.17 -21.66 -31.82
N ASN A 146 -21.38 -20.43 -32.29
CA ASN A 146 -20.56 -19.83 -33.35
C ASN A 146 -19.40 -19.05 -32.70
N GLY A 147 -18.18 -19.59 -32.76
CA GLY A 147 -16.96 -18.91 -32.31
C GLY A 147 -15.76 -19.63 -32.90
N ASP A 148 -15.16 -19.02 -33.92
CA ASP A 148 -14.09 -19.63 -34.71
C ASP A 148 -12.73 -19.00 -34.38
N GLY A 149 -12.72 -17.72 -34.00
CA GLY A 149 -11.55 -17.07 -33.43
C GLY A 149 -11.15 -17.69 -32.08
N GLY A 150 -9.85 -17.64 -31.81
CA GLY A 150 -9.34 -17.90 -30.48
C GLY A 150 -9.83 -16.84 -29.50
N SER A 151 -10.11 -17.23 -28.27
CA SER A 151 -10.55 -16.30 -27.24
C SER A 151 -9.39 -15.65 -26.52
N GLY A 152 -9.55 -14.39 -26.16
CA GLY A 152 -8.60 -13.65 -25.34
C GLY A 152 -8.65 -14.04 -23.86
N LEU A 153 -7.85 -13.35 -23.06
CA LEU A 153 -7.74 -13.62 -21.62
C LEU A 153 -9.06 -13.36 -20.88
N LEU A 154 -9.87 -12.38 -21.29
CA LEU A 154 -11.24 -12.18 -20.76
C LEU A 154 -12.29 -11.97 -21.87
N GLY A 155 -11.89 -11.83 -23.14
CA GLY A 155 -12.79 -11.59 -24.27
C GLY A 155 -13.04 -12.84 -25.12
N SER A 156 -14.28 -13.09 -25.53
CA SER A 156 -14.65 -14.27 -26.34
C SER A 156 -14.42 -14.08 -27.84
N GLY A 157 -14.02 -15.15 -28.54
CA GLY A 157 -13.88 -15.20 -29.99
C GLY A 157 -15.19 -15.52 -30.71
N ASP A 158 -16.22 -14.67 -30.62
CA ASP A 158 -17.57 -14.94 -31.14
C ASP A 158 -17.70 -14.87 -32.69
N GLY A 159 -16.59 -14.75 -33.40
CA GLY A 159 -16.51 -14.54 -34.85
C GLY A 159 -15.31 -15.22 -35.48
N ALA A 160 -14.80 -14.61 -36.57
CA ALA A 160 -13.61 -15.04 -37.28
C ALA A 160 -12.33 -14.30 -36.85
N GLY A 161 -12.46 -13.16 -36.17
CA GLY A 161 -11.36 -12.50 -35.46
C GLY A 161 -11.17 -13.08 -34.06
N GLY A 162 -10.00 -12.86 -33.47
CA GLY A 162 -9.70 -13.29 -32.10
C GLY A 162 -10.26 -12.34 -31.04
N GLY A 163 -10.64 -12.90 -29.89
CA GLY A 163 -11.02 -12.13 -28.70
C GLY A 163 -9.83 -11.34 -28.14
N GLY A 164 -10.11 -10.24 -27.43
CA GLY A 164 -9.11 -9.37 -26.83
C GLY A 164 -9.00 -9.55 -25.32
N LEU A 165 -8.17 -8.72 -24.68
CA LEU A 165 -7.96 -8.75 -23.24
C LEU A 165 -9.26 -8.49 -22.46
N PHE A 166 -10.08 -7.52 -22.87
CA PHE A 166 -11.35 -7.13 -22.22
C PHE A 166 -12.55 -7.08 -23.18
N ALA A 167 -12.43 -7.60 -24.40
CA ALA A 167 -13.44 -7.43 -25.44
C ALA A 167 -13.62 -8.66 -26.31
N SER A 168 -14.87 -8.99 -26.61
CA SER A 168 -15.20 -10.04 -27.58
C SER A 168 -15.11 -9.54 -29.02
N SER A 169 -14.70 -10.40 -29.94
CA SER A 169 -14.70 -10.10 -31.38
C SER A 169 -16.05 -10.40 -32.01
N THR A 170 -16.57 -9.52 -32.85
CA THR A 170 -17.73 -9.82 -33.70
C THR A 170 -17.37 -9.57 -35.16
N GLY A 171 -17.32 -10.64 -35.98
CA GLY A 171 -16.91 -10.55 -37.39
C GLY A 171 -15.46 -10.99 -37.64
N ASN A 172 -14.82 -10.44 -38.68
CA ASN A 172 -13.49 -10.86 -39.12
C ASN A 172 -12.34 -10.08 -38.49
N ASP A 173 -12.61 -8.94 -37.86
CA ASP A 173 -11.57 -8.14 -37.21
C ASP A 173 -11.33 -8.63 -35.78
N GLY A 174 -10.09 -8.58 -35.33
CA GLY A 174 -9.73 -8.87 -33.96
C GLY A 174 -10.35 -7.85 -32.99
N ALA A 175 -10.68 -8.30 -31.80
CA ALA A 175 -11.13 -7.40 -30.74
C ALA A 175 -9.96 -6.57 -30.20
N TYR A 176 -10.28 -5.37 -29.72
CA TYR A 176 -9.31 -4.47 -29.11
C TYR A 176 -8.96 -4.92 -27.69
N GLY A 177 -7.79 -4.50 -27.21
CA GLY A 177 -7.41 -4.69 -25.81
C GLY A 177 -8.20 -3.87 -24.79
N GLY A 178 -9.16 -3.03 -25.22
CA GLY A 178 -9.99 -2.18 -24.37
C GLY A 178 -10.05 -0.71 -24.84
N ASP A 179 -10.82 0.13 -24.14
CA ASP A 179 -10.88 1.58 -24.34
C ASP A 179 -9.82 2.27 -23.48
N GLY A 180 -8.88 3.00 -24.10
CA GLY A 180 -7.85 3.77 -23.38
C GLY A 180 -6.44 3.66 -23.98
N ASN A 181 -5.47 4.32 -23.33
CA ASN A 181 -4.08 4.46 -23.80
C ASN A 181 -3.22 3.18 -23.68
N TYR A 182 -3.83 2.05 -23.29
CA TYR A 182 -3.15 0.82 -22.87
C TYR A 182 -3.60 -0.43 -23.63
N GLY A 183 -4.50 -0.29 -24.62
CA GLY A 183 -4.94 -1.37 -25.50
C GLY A 183 -4.38 -1.23 -26.92
N GLY A 184 -3.79 -2.29 -27.45
CA GLY A 184 -3.42 -2.44 -28.84
C GLY A 184 -4.63 -2.62 -29.75
N PHE A 185 -4.47 -2.21 -31.00
CA PHE A 185 -5.48 -2.43 -32.04
C PHE A 185 -5.68 -3.94 -32.26
N GLY A 186 -6.93 -4.35 -32.45
CA GLY A 186 -7.21 -5.66 -33.03
C GLY A 186 -6.73 -5.70 -34.48
N GLY A 187 -6.29 -6.87 -34.93
CA GLY A 187 -5.83 -7.08 -36.30
C GLY A 187 -6.98 -6.98 -37.31
N SER A 188 -6.73 -6.34 -38.46
CA SER A 188 -7.71 -6.26 -39.54
C SER A 188 -7.93 -7.62 -40.21
N GLY A 189 -9.19 -7.98 -40.43
CA GLY A 189 -9.56 -9.16 -41.21
C GLY A 189 -9.41 -8.93 -42.71
N THR A 190 -9.10 -9.99 -43.46
CA THR A 190 -8.92 -9.92 -44.91
C THR A 190 -9.71 -10.99 -45.66
N THR A 191 -10.13 -10.66 -46.89
CA THR A 191 -10.76 -11.63 -47.80
C THR A 191 -9.77 -12.23 -48.79
N ILE A 192 -8.58 -11.62 -48.92
CA ILE A 192 -7.46 -12.03 -49.77
C ILE A 192 -6.18 -11.72 -49.00
N GLY A 193 -5.30 -12.72 -48.84
CA GLY A 193 -4.07 -12.58 -48.06
C GLY A 193 -4.23 -13.09 -46.62
N ASN A 194 -3.25 -12.80 -45.76
CA ASN A 194 -3.30 -13.19 -44.35
C ASN A 194 -4.09 -12.15 -43.54
N GLY A 195 -4.61 -12.54 -42.37
CA GLY A 195 -5.08 -11.60 -41.37
C GLY A 195 -3.91 -10.79 -40.77
N GLU A 196 -4.19 -9.61 -40.24
CA GLU A 196 -3.20 -8.84 -39.50
C GLU A 196 -3.14 -9.29 -38.03
N ASP A 197 -1.97 -9.18 -37.42
CA ASP A 197 -1.76 -9.54 -36.01
C ASP A 197 -2.32 -8.48 -35.07
N GLY A 198 -2.74 -8.90 -33.88
CA GLY A 198 -3.19 -8.00 -32.83
C GLY A 198 -2.04 -7.35 -32.06
N GLY A 199 -2.27 -6.14 -31.54
CA GLY A 199 -1.36 -5.50 -30.58
C GLY A 199 -1.52 -6.04 -29.16
N PHE A 200 -0.94 -5.36 -28.16
CA PHE A 200 -1.16 -5.70 -26.74
C PHE A 200 -2.66 -5.76 -26.39
N GLY A 201 -3.16 -6.90 -25.92
CA GLY A 201 -4.59 -7.10 -25.66
C GLY A 201 -5.46 -7.23 -26.90
N GLY A 202 -4.92 -7.02 -28.10
CA GLY A 202 -5.65 -7.13 -29.36
C GLY A 202 -5.65 -8.56 -29.90
N GLY A 203 -6.81 -9.02 -30.37
CA GLY A 203 -6.93 -10.28 -31.10
C GLY A 203 -6.44 -10.16 -32.55
N GLY A 204 -6.11 -11.30 -33.17
CA GLY A 204 -5.72 -11.37 -34.57
C GLY A 204 -6.92 -11.28 -35.53
N GLY A 205 -6.68 -10.76 -36.73
CA GLY A 205 -7.67 -10.68 -37.81
C GLY A 205 -7.90 -12.03 -38.50
N GLY A 206 -9.14 -12.31 -38.88
CA GLY A 206 -9.51 -13.49 -39.64
C GLY A 206 -9.18 -13.37 -41.13
N SER A 207 -8.91 -14.50 -41.78
CA SER A 207 -8.71 -14.58 -43.23
C SER A 207 -9.52 -15.68 -43.89
N SER A 208 -10.25 -15.34 -44.96
CA SER A 208 -10.98 -16.31 -45.77
C SER A 208 -10.15 -16.94 -46.91
N ALA A 209 -8.87 -16.61 -47.04
CA ALA A 209 -8.02 -17.07 -48.16
C ALA A 209 -6.56 -17.39 -47.78
N GLY A 210 -6.11 -16.97 -46.60
CA GLY A 210 -4.75 -17.12 -46.11
C GLY A 210 -4.71 -17.66 -44.68
N ASN A 211 -3.66 -17.32 -43.95
CA ASN A 211 -3.56 -17.62 -42.52
C ASN A 211 -4.33 -16.57 -41.71
N GLY A 212 -4.84 -16.96 -40.54
CA GLY A 212 -5.28 -16.02 -39.52
C GLY A 212 -4.11 -15.20 -39.00
N GLY A 213 -4.38 -13.99 -38.53
CA GLY A 213 -3.40 -13.18 -37.80
C GLY A 213 -3.24 -13.68 -36.36
N ASP A 214 -2.05 -13.51 -35.80
CA ASP A 214 -1.75 -13.93 -34.44
C ASP A 214 -2.32 -12.91 -33.43
N GLY A 215 -2.64 -13.39 -32.23
CA GLY A 215 -3.06 -12.54 -31.13
C GLY A 215 -1.87 -11.97 -30.34
N GLY A 216 -2.00 -10.75 -29.81
CA GLY A 216 -1.01 -10.20 -28.88
C GLY A 216 -1.23 -10.69 -27.44
N PHE A 217 -0.51 -10.14 -26.45
CA PHE A 217 -0.72 -10.48 -25.03
C PHE A 217 -2.22 -10.44 -24.66
N GLY A 218 -2.80 -11.54 -24.19
CA GLY A 218 -4.22 -11.62 -23.84
C GLY A 218 -5.20 -11.56 -25.02
N GLY A 219 -4.71 -11.55 -26.27
CA GLY A 219 -5.51 -11.57 -27.49
C GLY A 219 -5.43 -12.93 -28.19
N GLY A 220 -6.57 -13.43 -28.66
CA GLY A 220 -6.67 -14.73 -29.34
C GLY A 220 -6.30 -14.65 -30.82
N GLY A 221 -6.01 -15.80 -31.41
CA GLY A 221 -5.68 -15.91 -32.83
C GLY A 221 -6.90 -15.77 -33.73
N GLY A 222 -6.72 -15.17 -34.90
CA GLY A 222 -7.73 -15.08 -35.95
C GLY A 222 -7.94 -16.41 -36.67
N THR A 223 -9.10 -16.57 -37.30
CA THR A 223 -9.36 -17.72 -38.18
C THR A 223 -8.56 -17.64 -39.46
N GLY A 224 -8.21 -18.79 -40.04
CA GLY A 224 -7.63 -18.84 -41.37
C GLY A 224 -8.18 -19.96 -42.23
N LEU A 225 -8.01 -19.84 -43.54
CA LEU A 225 -8.31 -20.94 -44.46
C LEU A 225 -7.18 -21.96 -44.46
N ASN A 226 -5.93 -21.50 -44.46
CA ASN A 226 -4.75 -22.38 -44.52
C ASN A 226 -4.34 -22.83 -43.11
N ASN A 227 -4.08 -21.88 -42.21
CA ASN A 227 -3.75 -22.12 -40.81
C ASN A 227 -4.46 -21.08 -39.94
N GLY A 228 -4.83 -21.46 -38.72
CA GLY A 228 -5.32 -20.51 -37.73
C GLY A 228 -4.17 -19.64 -37.24
N GLY A 229 -4.47 -18.42 -36.82
CA GLY A 229 -3.50 -17.59 -36.10
C GLY A 229 -3.28 -18.14 -34.70
N ASP A 230 -2.08 -17.97 -34.18
CA ASP A 230 -1.71 -18.39 -32.83
C ASP A 230 -2.29 -17.42 -31.79
N GLY A 231 -2.64 -17.92 -30.60
CA GLY A 231 -3.07 -17.08 -29.50
C GLY A 231 -1.87 -16.48 -28.75
N GLY A 232 -1.96 -15.23 -28.29
CA GLY A 232 -0.93 -14.66 -27.43
C GLY A 232 -1.06 -15.16 -25.98
N PHE A 233 -0.19 -14.69 -25.08
CA PHE A 233 -0.19 -15.09 -23.66
C PHE A 233 -1.60 -15.09 -23.03
N GLY A 234 -2.04 -16.23 -22.50
CA GLY A 234 -3.37 -16.35 -21.89
C GLY A 234 -4.53 -16.50 -22.87
N ALA A 235 -4.28 -16.57 -24.18
CA ALA A 235 -5.32 -16.56 -25.20
C ALA A 235 -5.21 -17.73 -26.17
N GLY A 236 -6.36 -18.20 -26.67
CA GLY A 236 -6.46 -19.40 -27.48
C GLY A 236 -6.11 -19.19 -28.94
N GLY A 237 -5.77 -20.28 -29.62
CA GLY A 237 -5.49 -20.30 -31.06
C GLY A 237 -6.76 -20.27 -31.92
N GLY A 238 -6.63 -19.76 -33.15
CA GLY A 238 -7.74 -19.64 -34.10
C GLY A 238 -8.11 -20.95 -34.82
N PHE A 239 -9.35 -21.05 -35.28
CA PHE A 239 -9.83 -22.14 -36.13
C PHE A 239 -9.24 -22.06 -37.55
N SER A 240 -9.07 -23.21 -38.20
CA SER A 240 -8.87 -23.26 -39.65
C SER A 240 -9.39 -24.50 -40.37
N ASP A 241 -9.53 -24.38 -41.69
CA ASP A 241 -9.71 -25.53 -42.57
C ASP A 241 -8.40 -26.31 -42.81
N GLY A 242 -7.24 -25.85 -42.32
CA GLY A 242 -5.98 -26.58 -42.32
C GLY A 242 -5.50 -26.93 -40.92
N PHE A 243 -4.39 -26.35 -40.45
CA PHE A 243 -3.93 -26.56 -39.05
C PHE A 243 -4.49 -25.49 -38.13
N GLY A 244 -5.05 -25.90 -36.98
CA GLY A 244 -5.50 -24.97 -35.95
C GLY A 244 -4.32 -24.16 -35.42
N GLY A 245 -4.57 -22.93 -34.99
CA GLY A 245 -3.55 -22.10 -34.34
C GLY A 245 -3.21 -22.65 -32.95
N ASP A 246 -1.96 -22.47 -32.54
CA ASP A 246 -1.48 -22.88 -31.23
C ASP A 246 -2.00 -21.94 -30.13
N GLY A 247 -2.32 -22.50 -28.96
CA GLY A 247 -2.72 -21.73 -27.80
C GLY A 247 -1.53 -21.01 -27.16
N GLY A 248 -1.74 -19.78 -26.68
CA GLY A 248 -0.78 -19.12 -25.82
C GLY A 248 -0.72 -19.73 -24.43
N PHE A 249 0.20 -19.26 -23.57
CA PHE A 249 0.39 -19.79 -22.22
C PHE A 249 -0.93 -19.87 -21.44
N GLY A 250 -1.29 -21.04 -20.90
CA GLY A 250 -2.57 -21.24 -20.19
C GLY A 250 -3.79 -21.50 -21.06
N ALA A 251 -3.69 -21.34 -22.39
CA ALA A 251 -4.83 -21.37 -23.28
C ALA A 251 -4.90 -22.61 -24.16
N GLY A 252 -6.08 -22.86 -24.70
CA GLY A 252 -6.34 -24.00 -25.56
C GLY A 252 -5.87 -23.79 -27.00
N GLY A 253 -5.52 -24.89 -27.67
CA GLY A 253 -5.26 -24.89 -29.11
C GLY A 253 -6.55 -24.81 -29.93
N GLY A 254 -6.46 -24.24 -31.13
CA GLY A 254 -7.57 -24.14 -32.08
C GLY A 254 -7.85 -25.45 -32.81
N TYR A 255 -9.08 -25.63 -33.29
CA TYR A 255 -9.44 -26.72 -34.20
C TYR A 255 -8.88 -26.47 -35.61
N GLY A 256 -8.27 -27.49 -36.21
CA GLY A 256 -7.93 -27.51 -37.63
C GLY A 256 -8.38 -28.81 -38.31
N SER A 257 -8.94 -28.71 -39.51
CA SER A 257 -9.47 -29.88 -40.23
C SER A 257 -8.39 -30.90 -40.66
N THR A 258 -7.13 -30.47 -40.72
CA THR A 258 -5.97 -31.31 -41.05
C THR A 258 -5.03 -31.58 -39.87
N GLY A 259 -5.26 -30.91 -38.74
CA GLY A 259 -4.55 -31.07 -37.48
C GLY A 259 -4.94 -29.99 -36.47
N ALA A 260 -5.11 -30.36 -35.21
CA ALA A 260 -5.38 -29.40 -34.14
C ALA A 260 -4.12 -28.60 -33.79
N GLY A 261 -4.31 -27.37 -33.30
CA GLY A 261 -3.25 -26.60 -32.68
C GLY A 261 -2.88 -27.17 -31.30
N ASP A 262 -1.62 -27.04 -30.94
CA ASP A 262 -1.09 -27.46 -29.66
C ASP A 262 -1.58 -26.51 -28.55
N SER A 263 -1.81 -27.04 -27.36
CA SER A 263 -2.18 -26.21 -26.22
C SER A 263 -0.97 -25.51 -25.61
N GLY A 264 -1.22 -24.35 -25.00
CA GLY A 264 -0.25 -23.74 -24.11
C GLY A 264 -0.17 -24.47 -22.78
N TYR A 265 0.79 -24.07 -21.94
CA TYR A 265 1.00 -24.70 -20.63
C TYR A 265 -0.29 -24.78 -19.81
N GLY A 266 -0.72 -25.99 -19.42
CA GLY A 266 -1.92 -26.21 -18.64
C GLY A 266 -3.25 -26.06 -19.39
N GLY A 267 -3.24 -25.61 -20.65
CA GLY A 267 -4.42 -25.57 -21.51
C GLY A 267 -4.76 -26.95 -22.09
N GLY A 268 -6.01 -27.13 -22.51
CA GLY A 268 -6.47 -28.32 -23.22
C GLY A 268 -6.07 -28.28 -24.69
N THR A 269 -5.67 -29.41 -25.26
CA THR A 269 -5.40 -29.51 -26.71
C THR A 269 -6.72 -29.49 -27.49
N GLY A 270 -6.73 -28.89 -28.68
CA GLY A 270 -7.85 -29.01 -29.61
C GLY A 270 -8.04 -30.46 -30.07
N THR A 271 -9.22 -30.76 -30.61
CA THR A 271 -9.56 -32.05 -31.23
C THR A 271 -9.88 -31.85 -32.71
N GLU A 272 -10.21 -32.94 -33.41
CA GLU A 272 -10.73 -32.91 -34.78
C GLU A 272 -12.12 -32.23 -34.92
N PHE A 273 -12.76 -31.77 -33.84
CA PHE A 273 -14.12 -31.21 -33.89
C PHE A 273 -14.34 -29.96 -33.04
N SER A 274 -13.41 -29.62 -32.15
CA SER A 274 -13.54 -28.46 -31.25
C SER A 274 -12.18 -28.00 -30.74
N GLY A 275 -12.10 -26.73 -30.32
CA GLY A 275 -10.91 -26.20 -29.65
C GLY A 275 -10.68 -26.81 -28.27
N GLY A 276 -9.56 -26.41 -27.67
CA GLY A 276 -9.19 -26.74 -26.30
C GLY A 276 -9.68 -25.73 -25.28
N ALA A 277 -9.91 -26.17 -24.03
CA ALA A 277 -10.27 -25.27 -22.92
C ALA A 277 -9.04 -24.55 -22.35
N GLY A 278 -9.27 -23.41 -21.69
CA GLY A 278 -8.22 -22.72 -20.94
C GLY A 278 -7.97 -23.33 -19.56
N ALA A 279 -6.86 -22.94 -18.95
CA ALA A 279 -6.47 -23.25 -17.59
C ALA A 279 -6.98 -22.19 -16.60
N GLY A 280 -7.10 -22.57 -15.32
CA GLY A 280 -7.21 -21.64 -14.20
C GLY A 280 -5.89 -21.57 -13.45
N MET A 281 -5.35 -20.37 -13.21
CA MET A 281 -4.03 -20.20 -12.61
C MET A 281 -4.06 -19.11 -11.54
N GLY A 282 -3.67 -19.43 -10.30
CA GLY A 282 -3.60 -18.43 -9.23
C GLY A 282 -5.00 -17.97 -8.85
N GLY A 283 -5.76 -18.79 -8.13
CA GLY A 283 -7.16 -18.46 -7.78
C GLY A 283 -7.29 -17.08 -7.15
N ALA A 284 -6.36 -16.70 -6.28
CA ALA A 284 -6.22 -15.33 -5.79
C ALA A 284 -5.29 -14.48 -6.67
N VAL A 285 -4.02 -14.87 -6.79
CA VAL A 285 -2.96 -14.04 -7.35
C VAL A 285 -2.25 -14.76 -8.50
N PHE A 286 -2.10 -14.08 -9.63
CA PHE A 286 -1.23 -14.48 -10.71
C PHE A 286 -0.11 -13.45 -10.90
N ILE A 287 1.14 -13.88 -10.90
CA ILE A 287 2.30 -13.03 -11.23
C ILE A 287 3.06 -13.57 -12.43
N ARG A 288 3.16 -12.71 -13.46
CA ARG A 288 3.87 -12.98 -14.71
C ARG A 288 5.36 -12.65 -14.62
N SER A 289 5.70 -11.49 -14.08
CA SER A 289 7.06 -10.93 -13.98
C SER A 289 7.13 -10.00 -12.76
N GLY A 290 8.35 -9.62 -12.37
CA GLY A 290 8.58 -8.66 -11.29
C GLY A 290 8.71 -9.32 -9.92
N THR A 291 8.38 -8.58 -8.87
CA THR A 291 8.51 -9.02 -7.47
C THR A 291 7.15 -9.00 -6.77
N LEU A 292 6.84 -10.06 -6.02
CA LEU A 292 5.71 -10.13 -5.11
C LEU A 292 6.20 -10.41 -3.69
N ASN A 293 6.02 -9.45 -2.80
CA ASN A 293 6.30 -9.57 -1.37
C ASN A 293 4.98 -9.79 -0.63
N ILE A 294 4.86 -10.89 0.09
CA ILE A 294 3.64 -11.24 0.83
C ILE A 294 3.98 -11.25 2.31
N VAL A 295 3.31 -10.41 3.10
CA VAL A 295 3.64 -10.16 4.49
C VAL A 295 2.37 -10.14 5.34
N ASP A 296 2.34 -10.94 6.40
CA ASP A 296 1.26 -10.96 7.40
C ASP A 296 -0.15 -11.16 6.77
N SER A 297 -0.21 -11.93 5.67
CA SER A 297 -1.38 -12.07 4.80
C SER A 297 -2.02 -13.46 4.87
N THR A 298 -3.30 -13.54 4.49
CA THR A 298 -4.07 -14.80 4.49
C THR A 298 -4.67 -15.08 3.12
N PHE A 299 -4.61 -16.34 2.68
CA PHE A 299 -5.25 -16.85 1.48
C PHE A 299 -6.18 -18.00 1.85
N SER A 300 -7.49 -17.79 1.76
CA SER A 300 -8.49 -18.78 2.13
C SER A 300 -9.47 -19.11 1.00
N ASN A 301 -9.81 -20.39 0.83
CA ASN A 301 -10.87 -20.85 -0.09
C ASN A 301 -10.72 -20.43 -1.56
N ASN A 302 -9.53 -20.01 -1.99
CA ASN A 302 -9.34 -19.56 -3.37
C ASN A 302 -9.28 -20.76 -4.32
N LEU A 303 -9.82 -20.61 -5.53
CA LEU A 303 -10.03 -21.69 -6.49
C LEU A 303 -9.35 -21.39 -7.83
N ALA A 304 -8.38 -22.21 -8.22
CA ALA A 304 -7.91 -22.28 -9.59
C ALA A 304 -8.52 -23.50 -10.29
N THR A 305 -9.24 -23.30 -11.39
CA THR A 305 -9.97 -24.39 -12.06
C THR A 305 -10.08 -24.23 -13.57
N SER A 306 -10.34 -25.34 -14.23
CA SER A 306 -10.67 -25.42 -15.65
C SER A 306 -12.14 -25.82 -15.83
N THR A 307 -12.59 -25.86 -17.07
CA THR A 307 -13.96 -26.17 -17.46
C THR A 307 -14.21 -27.68 -17.49
N THR A 308 -15.46 -28.11 -17.45
CA THR A 308 -15.85 -29.52 -17.53
C THR A 308 -15.94 -29.99 -18.99
N GLY A 309 -15.39 -31.16 -19.36
CA GLY A 309 -15.47 -31.66 -20.75
C GLY A 309 -14.32 -32.57 -21.21
N GLU A 310 -14.22 -32.82 -22.52
CA GLU A 310 -13.23 -33.74 -23.12
C GLU A 310 -11.87 -33.09 -23.42
N ASN A 311 -11.75 -31.74 -23.40
CA ASN A 311 -10.50 -31.01 -23.69
C ASN A 311 -10.13 -30.04 -22.56
N ARG A 312 -10.13 -30.55 -21.33
CA ARG A 312 -9.96 -29.71 -20.13
C ARG A 312 -8.52 -29.19 -20.05
N GLY A 313 -8.37 -27.90 -19.75
CA GLY A 313 -7.15 -27.43 -19.10
C GLY A 313 -7.10 -27.90 -17.65
N VAL A 314 -6.13 -27.38 -16.88
CA VAL A 314 -5.96 -27.69 -15.45
C VAL A 314 -6.09 -26.44 -14.58
N GLY A 315 -6.39 -26.64 -13.30
CA GLY A 315 -6.21 -25.64 -12.25
C GLY A 315 -4.79 -25.73 -11.66
N LEU A 316 -4.14 -24.60 -11.42
CA LEU A 316 -2.78 -24.53 -10.87
C LEU A 316 -2.67 -23.40 -9.83
N GLY A 317 -2.21 -23.71 -8.62
CA GLY A 317 -2.04 -22.74 -7.53
C GLY A 317 -3.35 -22.06 -7.14
N GLY A 318 -4.15 -22.66 -6.26
CA GLY A 318 -5.42 -22.11 -5.81
C GLY A 318 -5.29 -20.74 -5.15
N ALA A 319 -4.19 -20.48 -4.43
CA ALA A 319 -3.85 -19.15 -3.94
C ALA A 319 -2.99 -18.38 -4.94
N VAL A 320 -1.73 -18.79 -5.14
CA VAL A 320 -0.73 -18.03 -5.90
C VAL A 320 -0.18 -18.84 -7.07
N PHE A 321 -0.09 -18.20 -8.23
CA PHE A 321 0.65 -18.70 -9.38
C PHE A 321 1.79 -17.75 -9.74
N ALA A 322 3.02 -18.23 -9.63
CA ALA A 322 4.23 -17.56 -10.05
C ALA A 322 4.82 -18.24 -11.29
N LEU A 323 4.91 -17.51 -12.39
CA LEU A 323 5.39 -18.06 -13.67
C LEU A 323 6.78 -18.70 -13.53
N GLN A 324 6.97 -19.89 -14.09
CA GLN A 324 8.22 -20.66 -13.98
C GLN A 324 9.02 -20.78 -15.29
N SER A 325 8.53 -20.19 -16.38
CA SER A 325 9.19 -20.26 -17.69
C SER A 325 9.03 -18.95 -18.45
N THR A 326 10.10 -18.54 -19.15
CA THR A 326 10.07 -17.42 -20.11
C THR A 326 9.68 -17.89 -21.51
N THR A 327 9.40 -19.18 -21.67
CA THR A 327 8.96 -19.80 -22.93
C THR A 327 7.71 -20.64 -22.74
N ASN A 328 6.83 -20.65 -23.73
CA ASN A 328 5.66 -21.52 -23.78
C ASN A 328 6.10 -22.91 -24.32
N PRO A 329 5.59 -24.05 -23.80
CA PRO A 329 6.06 -25.37 -24.20
C PRO A 329 5.84 -25.73 -25.68
N ASN A 330 4.84 -25.13 -26.32
CA ASN A 330 4.58 -25.31 -27.76
C ASN A 330 5.45 -24.40 -28.65
N GLY A 331 6.28 -23.53 -28.08
CA GLY A 331 7.21 -22.67 -28.80
C GLY A 331 6.68 -21.28 -29.17
N ASN A 332 5.36 -21.04 -29.05
CA ASN A 332 4.78 -19.70 -29.21
C ASN A 332 5.04 -18.87 -27.94
N ASN A 333 6.05 -18.02 -27.99
CA ASN A 333 6.47 -17.18 -26.86
C ASN A 333 5.86 -15.78 -26.87
N GLU A 334 4.81 -15.54 -27.65
CA GLU A 334 4.19 -14.22 -27.75
C GLU A 334 3.59 -13.79 -26.40
N GLY A 335 4.00 -12.61 -25.92
CA GLY A 335 3.62 -12.10 -24.61
C GLY A 335 4.26 -12.79 -23.39
N MET A 336 5.16 -13.77 -23.55
CA MET A 336 5.94 -14.32 -22.44
C MET A 336 6.96 -13.29 -21.91
N PRO A 337 7.27 -13.28 -20.59
CA PRO A 337 8.26 -12.35 -20.05
C PRO A 337 9.69 -12.79 -20.36
N THR A 338 10.62 -11.84 -20.29
CA THR A 338 12.06 -12.09 -20.44
C THR A 338 12.74 -12.45 -19.12
N THR A 339 12.07 -12.19 -18.00
CA THR A 339 12.52 -12.47 -16.63
C THR A 339 11.42 -13.19 -15.86
N LEU A 340 11.80 -14.14 -15.02
CA LEU A 340 10.85 -14.81 -14.12
C LEU A 340 10.55 -13.93 -12.90
N PRO A 341 9.36 -14.05 -12.32
CA PRO A 341 9.02 -13.34 -11.10
C PRO A 341 9.75 -13.91 -9.89
N THR A 342 9.95 -13.07 -8.87
CA THR A 342 10.40 -13.48 -7.54
C THR A 342 9.26 -13.29 -6.54
N VAL A 343 8.95 -14.35 -5.78
CA VAL A 343 7.93 -14.29 -4.74
C VAL A 343 8.56 -14.61 -3.39
N THR A 344 8.31 -13.73 -2.41
CA THR A 344 8.77 -13.92 -1.03
C THR A 344 7.59 -13.85 -0.08
N ALA A 345 7.56 -14.72 0.93
CA ALA A 345 6.46 -14.79 1.90
C ALA A 345 6.99 -14.73 3.35
N ARG A 346 6.37 -13.92 4.21
CA ARG A 346 6.59 -13.87 5.66
C ARG A 346 5.25 -13.91 6.40
N ASN A 347 5.12 -14.84 7.36
CA ASN A 347 3.92 -14.98 8.19
C ASN A 347 2.62 -15.04 7.36
N VAL A 348 2.61 -15.92 6.35
CA VAL A 348 1.48 -16.10 5.44
C VAL A 348 0.70 -17.34 5.84
N THR A 349 -0.63 -17.23 5.88
CA THR A 349 -1.53 -18.36 6.13
C THR A 349 -2.20 -18.79 4.84
N PHE A 350 -2.10 -20.08 4.50
CA PHE A 350 -2.86 -20.72 3.43
C PHE A 350 -3.88 -21.66 4.05
N ASP A 351 -5.16 -21.47 3.75
CA ASP A 351 -6.24 -22.32 4.26
C ASP A 351 -7.21 -22.71 3.15
N SER A 352 -7.40 -24.02 2.94
CA SER A 352 -8.49 -24.53 2.11
C SER A 352 -8.53 -24.01 0.65
N ASN A 353 -7.39 -23.55 0.10
CA ASN A 353 -7.32 -23.24 -1.33
C ASN A 353 -7.33 -24.53 -2.17
N LEU A 354 -7.72 -24.41 -3.44
CA LEU A 354 -7.87 -25.56 -4.33
C LEU A 354 -7.35 -25.26 -5.74
N ALA A 355 -6.47 -26.13 -6.22
CA ALA A 355 -6.12 -26.22 -7.64
C ALA A 355 -6.79 -27.48 -8.22
N ALA A 356 -7.89 -27.29 -8.95
CA ALA A 356 -8.67 -28.42 -9.49
C ALA A 356 -7.88 -29.16 -10.59
N ASP A 357 -8.01 -30.49 -10.61
CA ASP A 357 -7.39 -31.36 -11.62
C ASP A 357 -5.84 -31.31 -11.69
N ALA A 358 -5.17 -30.75 -10.67
CA ALA A 358 -3.73 -30.81 -10.49
C ALA A 358 -3.26 -32.19 -9.99
N SER A 359 -2.08 -32.63 -10.40
CA SER A 359 -1.45 -33.89 -9.95
C SER A 359 -0.72 -33.79 -8.60
N GLY A 360 -0.78 -32.64 -7.93
CA GLY A 360 -0.11 -32.36 -6.65
C GLY A 360 -0.93 -32.81 -5.45
N GLY A 361 -0.26 -33.25 -4.38
CA GLY A 361 -0.90 -33.48 -3.08
C GLY A 361 -1.21 -32.16 -2.37
N ALA A 362 -2.05 -32.22 -1.32
CA ALA A 362 -2.20 -31.10 -0.40
C ALA A 362 -0.92 -30.97 0.44
N ASP A 363 -0.02 -30.05 0.07
CA ASP A 363 1.03 -29.59 0.98
C ASP A 363 0.40 -28.58 1.96
N PRO A 364 0.42 -28.83 3.28
CA PRO A 364 -0.25 -27.97 4.25
C PRO A 364 0.30 -26.55 4.39
N ASN A 365 1.51 -26.27 3.89
CA ASN A 365 2.18 -24.98 4.15
C ASN A 365 2.47 -24.16 2.89
N GLY A 366 2.36 -24.74 1.69
CA GLY A 366 2.53 -24.06 0.40
C GLY A 366 3.93 -23.53 0.06
N ILE A 367 4.83 -23.38 1.05
CA ILE A 367 6.16 -22.75 0.93
C ILE A 367 7.27 -23.81 0.83
N GLY A 368 8.25 -23.59 -0.04
CA GLY A 368 9.41 -24.48 -0.21
C GLY A 368 9.58 -24.92 -1.66
N GLU A 369 10.28 -26.02 -1.93
CA GLU A 369 10.61 -26.51 -3.29
C GLU A 369 9.50 -27.37 -3.95
N ASP A 370 8.43 -27.72 -3.23
CA ASP A 370 7.26 -28.42 -3.80
C ASP A 370 6.29 -27.40 -4.41
N GLN A 371 6.71 -26.89 -5.57
CA GLN A 371 6.14 -25.71 -6.24
C GLN A 371 4.84 -25.96 -7.00
N ASN A 372 4.09 -27.01 -6.70
CA ASN A 372 2.84 -27.30 -7.41
C ASN A 372 1.87 -28.07 -6.54
N ASN A 373 1.13 -27.34 -5.72
CA ASN A 373 0.09 -27.85 -4.84
C ASN A 373 -1.20 -27.03 -4.97
N ASN A 374 -2.15 -27.30 -4.08
CA ASN A 374 -3.43 -26.61 -4.06
C ASN A 374 -3.34 -25.12 -3.72
N ASP A 375 -2.29 -24.67 -3.05
CA ASP A 375 -2.08 -23.28 -2.65
C ASP A 375 -1.19 -22.56 -3.65
N ILE A 376 -0.01 -23.10 -3.94
CA ILE A 376 1.05 -22.43 -4.69
C ILE A 376 1.45 -23.24 -5.93
N PHE A 377 1.54 -22.53 -7.05
CA PHE A 377 2.31 -22.96 -8.22
C PHE A 377 3.49 -22.01 -8.43
N GLY A 378 4.69 -22.56 -8.55
CA GLY A 378 5.95 -21.83 -8.72
C GLY A 378 6.66 -21.49 -7.42
N THR A 379 7.87 -20.94 -7.54
CA THR A 379 8.79 -20.74 -6.41
C THR A 379 8.41 -19.59 -5.50
N VAL A 380 8.07 -19.92 -4.24
CA VAL A 380 7.93 -18.96 -3.14
C VAL A 380 9.04 -19.18 -2.14
N THR A 381 9.86 -18.14 -1.93
CA THR A 381 10.95 -18.18 -0.97
C THR A 381 10.43 -17.69 0.38
N GLU A 382 10.66 -18.47 1.45
CA GLU A 382 10.44 -17.95 2.79
C GLU A 382 11.38 -16.77 2.99
N SER A 383 10.78 -15.63 3.33
CA SER A 383 11.49 -14.39 3.49
C SER A 383 12.13 -14.38 4.87
N ASP A 384 13.44 -14.63 4.94
CA ASP A 384 14.28 -14.32 6.11
C ASP A 384 14.46 -12.80 6.31
N LEU A 385 13.59 -11.95 5.73
CA LEU A 385 13.54 -10.53 6.05
C LEU A 385 13.37 -10.38 7.57
N PRO A 386 14.10 -9.46 8.21
CA PRO A 386 13.97 -9.25 9.64
C PRO A 386 12.50 -8.98 9.99
N PRO A 387 12.05 -9.41 11.18
CA PRO A 387 10.68 -9.17 11.62
C PRO A 387 10.31 -7.68 11.49
N ALA A 388 9.02 -7.40 11.29
CA ALA A 388 8.54 -6.01 11.28
C ALA A 388 9.04 -5.30 12.55
N PRO A 389 9.48 -4.04 12.45
CA PRO A 389 10.04 -3.35 13.59
C PRO A 389 8.97 -3.20 14.66
N THR A 390 9.39 -3.35 15.91
CA THR A 390 8.56 -3.10 17.08
C THR A 390 8.69 -1.64 17.49
N ILE A 391 7.56 -0.95 17.65
CA ILE A 391 7.48 0.40 18.22
C ILE A 391 7.02 0.32 19.66
N GLU A 392 7.81 0.87 20.58
CA GLU A 392 7.45 0.96 22.00
C GLU A 392 8.10 2.16 22.68
N PHE A 393 7.53 2.61 23.80
CA PHE A 393 8.17 3.63 24.64
C PHE A 393 9.44 3.06 25.26
N SER A 394 10.50 3.86 25.29
CA SER A 394 11.79 3.47 25.88
C SER A 394 11.71 3.13 27.38
N GLN A 395 10.70 3.66 28.07
CA GLN A 395 10.47 3.48 29.51
C GLN A 395 8.97 3.50 29.79
N ALA A 396 8.56 2.85 30.89
CA ALA A 396 7.17 2.86 31.37
C ALA A 396 6.78 4.16 32.07
N THR A 397 7.77 4.87 32.60
CA THR A 397 7.57 6.07 33.41
C THR A 397 8.67 7.10 33.14
N PHE A 398 8.27 8.36 33.04
CA PHE A 398 9.12 9.54 33.02
C PHE A 398 8.66 10.51 34.11
N SER A 399 9.54 11.39 34.58
CA SER A 399 9.16 12.45 35.51
C SER A 399 10.13 13.62 35.42
N SER A 400 9.63 14.83 35.59
CA SER A 400 10.44 16.06 35.71
C SER A 400 9.78 17.02 36.67
N ASP A 401 10.57 17.93 37.23
CA ASP A 401 10.06 19.13 37.90
C ASP A 401 9.47 20.09 36.84
N GLU A 402 8.45 20.85 37.20
CA GLU A 402 7.80 21.81 36.29
C GLU A 402 8.68 23.03 35.94
N ALA A 403 9.60 23.43 36.83
CA ALA A 403 10.51 24.56 36.60
C ALA A 403 11.60 24.36 35.53
N ILE A 404 11.68 23.18 34.88
CA ILE A 404 12.67 22.92 33.83
C ILE A 404 12.12 23.40 32.48
N GLY A 405 12.96 24.17 31.75
CA GLY A 405 12.60 24.88 30.51
C GLY A 405 11.93 24.06 29.39
N PRO A 406 11.59 24.71 28.26
CA PRO A 406 10.23 24.74 27.71
C PRO A 406 9.69 23.44 27.08
N THR A 407 10.44 22.33 27.05
CA THR A 407 9.99 21.08 26.38
C THR A 407 10.76 19.85 26.88
N GLU A 408 10.05 18.94 27.55
CA GLU A 408 10.52 17.60 27.89
C GLU A 408 10.32 16.60 26.75
N VAL A 409 11.07 15.50 26.72
CA VAL A 409 11.03 14.54 25.59
C VAL A 409 10.78 13.10 26.04
N ILE A 410 9.68 12.54 25.55
CA ILE A 410 9.38 11.11 25.69
C ILE A 410 9.91 10.39 24.44
N THR A 411 10.74 9.36 24.66
CA THR A 411 11.37 8.64 23.54
C THR A 411 10.61 7.36 23.21
N LEU A 412 10.21 7.23 21.95
CA LEU A 412 9.81 5.99 21.29
C LEU A 412 11.02 5.31 20.66
N THR A 413 11.05 3.99 20.68
CA THR A 413 12.11 3.16 20.10
C THR A 413 11.56 2.26 19.01
N ARG A 414 12.41 2.01 18.01
CA ARG A 414 12.22 1.06 16.91
C ARG A 414 13.38 0.06 16.99
N ASP A 415 13.08 -1.22 17.21
CA ASP A 415 14.05 -2.30 17.51
C ASP A 415 14.92 -2.78 16.32
N SER A 416 14.98 -1.99 15.25
CA SER A 416 15.62 -2.22 13.93
C SER A 416 14.84 -3.12 12.98
N GLY A 417 14.23 -2.48 11.97
CA GLY A 417 13.75 -3.14 10.77
C GLY A 417 14.57 -2.62 9.60
N GLU A 418 15.69 -3.27 9.31
CA GLU A 418 16.48 -3.02 8.10
C GLU A 418 15.59 -3.23 6.87
N GLY A 419 15.51 -2.23 5.99
CA GLY A 419 14.73 -2.32 4.75
C GLY A 419 13.24 -2.04 4.88
N VAL A 420 12.76 -1.49 6.01
CA VAL A 420 11.38 -0.97 6.10
C VAL A 420 11.38 0.53 5.85
N SER A 421 10.46 0.97 5.00
CA SER A 421 10.14 2.36 4.70
C SER A 421 9.70 3.14 5.95
N GLU A 422 9.31 4.39 5.76
CA GLU A 422 8.76 5.26 6.81
C GLU A 422 7.67 4.56 7.65
N VAL A 423 7.71 4.77 8.98
CA VAL A 423 6.75 4.23 9.95
C VAL A 423 6.03 5.39 10.62
N GLU A 424 4.71 5.46 10.42
CA GLU A 424 3.82 6.42 11.08
C GLU A 424 3.26 5.82 12.39
N VAL A 425 3.24 6.60 13.46
CA VAL A 425 2.81 6.19 14.80
C VAL A 425 1.74 7.14 15.30
N SER A 426 0.52 6.65 15.53
CA SER A 426 -0.57 7.41 16.16
C SER A 426 -0.55 7.24 17.68
N ILE A 427 -0.63 8.35 18.40
CA ILE A 427 -0.61 8.40 19.86
C ILE A 427 -1.91 8.98 20.38
N VAL A 428 -2.47 8.37 21.42
CA VAL A 428 -3.55 8.95 22.22
C VAL A 428 -3.05 9.30 23.61
N PHE A 429 -3.68 10.30 24.24
CA PHE A 429 -3.26 10.82 25.53
C PHE A 429 -4.42 10.91 26.53
N GLY A 430 -4.07 10.90 27.82
CA GLY A 430 -4.94 11.12 28.96
C GLY A 430 -4.12 11.46 30.20
N GLY A 431 -4.68 11.31 31.40
CA GLY A 431 -3.98 11.60 32.66
C GLY A 431 -4.78 12.49 33.60
N THR A 432 -4.11 13.06 34.60
CA THR A 432 -4.69 14.03 35.54
C THR A 432 -4.36 15.47 35.18
N ALA A 433 -3.24 15.70 34.48
CA ALA A 433 -2.86 17.03 34.02
C ALA A 433 -3.87 17.58 33.00
N THR A 434 -4.19 18.85 33.17
CA THR A 434 -5.11 19.69 32.43
C THR A 434 -4.37 20.58 31.42
N GLY A 435 -4.79 20.48 30.16
CA GLY A 435 -4.30 21.36 29.11
C GLY A 435 -4.68 22.82 29.37
N GLY A 436 -3.72 23.72 29.14
CA GLY A 436 -3.81 25.15 29.38
C GLY A 436 -3.39 25.60 30.79
N THR A 437 -3.24 24.68 31.74
CA THR A 437 -2.67 24.94 33.09
C THR A 437 -1.29 24.33 33.20
N ASP A 438 -1.15 23.02 33.01
CA ASP A 438 0.10 22.30 33.35
C ASP A 438 0.92 21.95 32.09
N TYR A 439 0.26 22.00 30.93
CA TYR A 439 0.90 21.95 29.62
C TYR A 439 0.09 22.73 28.58
N THR A 440 0.70 23.04 27.44
CA THR A 440 -0.01 23.81 26.40
C THR A 440 -0.98 22.93 25.57
N ASP A 441 -2.24 23.36 25.47
CA ASP A 441 -3.42 22.67 24.86
C ASP A 441 -3.24 22.07 23.44
N THR A 442 -2.15 22.37 22.73
CA THR A 442 -1.96 22.05 21.31
C THR A 442 -0.69 21.27 21.00
N SER A 443 0.06 20.83 22.01
CA SER A 443 1.52 20.85 21.85
C SER A 443 2.25 19.52 21.96
N PHE A 444 1.51 18.42 22.15
CA PHE A 444 2.08 17.08 22.00
C PHE A 444 1.84 16.58 20.57
N PRO A 445 2.85 16.05 19.88
CA PRO A 445 2.61 15.37 18.61
C PRO A 445 1.80 14.10 18.86
N LEU A 446 0.55 14.08 18.38
CA LEU A 446 -0.31 12.88 18.36
C LEU A 446 0.03 11.94 17.19
N SER A 447 0.98 12.35 16.35
CA SER A 447 1.57 11.55 15.28
C SER A 447 3.08 11.69 15.30
N VAL A 448 3.80 10.58 15.25
CA VAL A 448 5.26 10.54 15.20
C VAL A 448 5.69 9.69 14.01
N THR A 449 6.64 10.20 13.23
CA THR A 449 7.18 9.51 12.06
C THR A 449 8.60 9.04 12.34
N PHE A 450 8.90 7.78 12.01
CA PHE A 450 10.27 7.28 11.90
C PHE A 450 10.64 7.22 10.42
N ALA A 451 11.61 8.02 10.00
CA ALA A 451 12.14 7.92 8.64
C ALA A 451 12.85 6.56 8.42
N GLU A 452 13.18 6.26 7.16
CA GLU A 452 13.93 5.05 6.82
C GLU A 452 15.24 4.98 7.62
N GLY A 453 15.41 3.89 8.38
CA GLY A 453 16.61 3.65 9.21
C GLY A 453 16.64 4.38 10.56
N GLU A 454 15.65 5.23 10.89
CA GLU A 454 15.58 5.84 12.23
C GLU A 454 15.16 4.83 13.28
N THR A 455 15.89 4.76 14.40
CA THR A 455 15.63 3.81 15.50
C THR A 455 14.97 4.44 16.71
N SER A 456 14.76 5.76 16.70
CA SER A 456 14.17 6.51 17.81
C SER A 456 13.47 7.76 17.30
N ALA A 457 12.34 8.08 17.90
CA ALA A 457 11.63 9.34 17.70
C ALA A 457 11.15 9.89 19.04
N ILE A 458 10.80 11.18 19.08
CA ILE A 458 10.45 11.87 20.33
C ILE A 458 9.04 12.46 20.28
N VAL A 459 8.36 12.40 21.42
CA VAL A 459 7.15 13.18 21.72
C VAL A 459 7.58 14.31 22.63
N ALA A 460 7.49 15.54 22.11
CA ALA A 460 7.78 16.75 22.87
C ALA A 460 6.61 17.09 23.80
N LEU A 461 6.90 17.33 25.08
CA LEU A 461 5.97 17.77 26.12
C LEU A 461 6.35 19.17 26.64
N PRO A 462 5.69 20.23 26.17
CA PRO A 462 5.89 21.57 26.72
C PRO A 462 5.04 21.80 27.97
N ILE A 463 5.66 21.51 29.10
CA ILE A 463 5.16 21.76 30.46
C ILE A 463 5.12 23.26 30.71
N ILE A 464 4.09 23.71 31.44
CA ILE A 464 3.93 25.09 31.90
C ILE A 464 4.46 25.13 33.33
N ASP A 465 5.42 26.02 33.55
CA ASP A 465 5.93 26.39 34.88
C ASP A 465 5.04 27.51 35.44
N ASP A 466 4.52 27.35 36.65
CA ASP A 466 3.80 28.41 37.34
C ASP A 466 4.30 28.72 38.76
N PHE A 467 3.42 29.08 39.69
CA PHE A 467 3.78 29.50 41.05
C PHE A 467 2.76 29.01 42.10
N GLU A 468 1.80 28.18 41.71
CA GLU A 468 0.77 27.65 42.60
C GLU A 468 1.21 26.28 43.09
N GLU A 469 1.06 26.01 44.40
CA GLU A 469 1.34 24.67 44.93
C GLU A 469 0.21 23.71 44.51
N GLU A 470 0.59 22.69 43.75
CA GLU A 470 -0.26 21.63 43.25
C GLU A 470 0.19 20.26 43.78
N GLU A 471 -0.52 19.20 43.42
CA GLU A 471 -0.09 17.82 43.69
C GLU A 471 0.53 17.26 42.42
N ASP A 472 1.48 16.34 42.51
CA ASP A 472 2.06 15.67 41.33
C ASP A 472 0.99 15.17 40.35
N GLU A 473 1.09 15.59 39.09
CA GLU A 473 0.13 15.29 38.05
C GLU A 473 0.71 14.38 36.96
N THR A 474 -0.16 13.80 36.13
CA THR A 474 0.25 12.79 35.15
C THR A 474 -0.27 13.06 33.75
N ILE A 475 0.57 12.76 32.77
CA ILE A 475 0.21 12.60 31.35
C ILE A 475 0.46 11.13 30.98
N ILE A 476 -0.56 10.44 30.49
CA ILE A 476 -0.48 9.06 30.04
C ILE A 476 -0.53 9.05 28.52
N LEU A 477 0.49 8.48 27.88
CA LEU A 477 0.54 8.29 26.43
C LEU A 477 0.39 6.81 26.09
N GLU A 478 -0.36 6.52 25.04
CA GLU A 478 -0.57 5.19 24.49
C GLU A 478 -0.34 5.19 22.98
N VAL A 479 0.42 4.21 22.48
CA VAL A 479 0.55 3.95 21.04
C VAL A 479 -0.74 3.27 20.57
N ALA A 480 -1.58 4.00 19.83
CA ALA A 480 -2.90 3.55 19.40
C ALA A 480 -2.86 2.76 18.08
N ALA A 481 -1.98 3.16 17.16
CA ALA A 481 -1.80 2.49 15.87
C ALA A 481 -0.38 2.76 15.32
N VAL A 482 0.12 1.85 14.48
CA VAL A 482 1.39 1.98 13.78
C VAL A 482 1.25 1.49 12.33
N GLY A 483 1.89 2.17 11.39
CA GLY A 483 2.01 1.73 9.99
C GLY A 483 3.29 0.92 9.79
N ASN A 484 3.23 -0.20 9.05
CA ASN A 484 4.41 -1.01 8.67
C ASN A 484 5.30 -1.50 9.84
N ALA A 485 4.72 -1.63 11.03
CA ALA A 485 5.39 -2.00 12.27
C ALA A 485 4.44 -2.78 13.19
N THR A 486 4.94 -3.29 14.32
CA THR A 486 4.10 -3.87 15.38
C THR A 486 4.22 -3.08 16.67
N ILE A 487 3.13 -2.99 17.44
CA ILE A 487 3.14 -2.35 18.77
C ILE A 487 3.84 -3.27 19.76
N GLY A 488 4.87 -2.76 20.44
CA GLY A 488 5.62 -3.51 21.43
C GLY A 488 4.91 -3.65 22.77
N THR A 489 5.58 -4.31 23.71
CA THR A 489 4.98 -4.60 25.02
C THR A 489 4.90 -3.36 25.90
N GLN A 490 5.80 -2.39 25.70
CA GLN A 490 5.75 -1.09 26.37
C GLN A 490 4.97 -0.07 25.54
N ASN A 491 3.70 -0.37 25.24
CA ASN A 491 2.83 0.47 24.41
C ASN A 491 2.21 1.68 25.14
N THR A 492 2.45 1.79 26.44
CA THR A 492 1.98 2.89 27.29
C THR A 492 3.13 3.45 28.11
N THR A 493 3.09 4.75 28.39
CA THR A 493 3.99 5.40 29.34
C THR A 493 3.24 6.43 30.17
N THR A 494 3.67 6.64 31.41
CA THR A 494 3.19 7.71 32.28
C THR A 494 4.30 8.72 32.52
N PHE A 495 4.05 9.97 32.17
CA PHE A 495 4.90 11.10 32.54
C PHE A 495 4.31 11.77 33.78
N THR A 496 5.10 11.98 34.81
CA THR A 496 4.69 12.70 36.03
C THR A 496 5.31 14.10 36.04
N ILE A 497 4.47 15.11 36.13
CA ILE A 497 4.86 16.49 36.40
C ILE A 497 4.97 16.60 37.91
N ILE A 498 6.15 16.92 38.41
CA ILE A 498 6.42 17.11 39.84
C ILE A 498 6.33 18.61 40.10
N ASP A 499 5.41 18.98 40.99
CA ASP A 499 5.27 20.34 41.49
C ASP A 499 6.55 20.72 42.26
N ASP A 500 7.14 21.86 41.92
CA ASP A 500 8.33 22.38 42.62
C ASP A 500 8.06 23.65 43.43
N ASP A 501 6.80 24.05 43.48
CA ASP A 501 6.30 25.12 44.31
C ASP A 501 6.00 24.69 45.76
N VAL A 502 5.90 25.69 46.63
CA VAL A 502 5.51 25.48 48.03
C VAL A 502 4.57 26.59 48.43
N ALA A 503 3.41 26.26 48.99
CA ALA A 503 2.42 27.28 49.32
C ALA A 503 2.98 28.30 50.31
N GLY A 504 2.99 29.56 49.87
CA GLY A 504 3.49 30.66 50.67
C GLY A 504 5.01 30.74 50.76
N ALA A 505 5.76 30.07 49.88
CA ALA A 505 7.20 30.30 49.74
C ALA A 505 7.51 31.79 49.48
N PRO A 506 8.59 32.33 50.08
CA PRO A 506 8.99 33.72 49.92
C PRO A 506 9.47 34.00 48.49
N ARG A 507 8.73 34.82 47.76
CA ARG A 507 9.06 35.28 46.40
C ARG A 507 9.59 36.70 46.41
N ILE A 508 10.61 36.95 45.59
CA ILE A 508 11.24 38.27 45.46
C ILE A 508 10.43 39.13 44.48
N ILE A 509 9.97 40.28 44.96
CA ILE A 509 9.32 41.32 44.15
C ILE A 509 10.31 42.48 43.99
N ILE A 510 10.57 42.87 42.74
CA ILE A 510 11.45 43.98 42.37
C ILE A 510 10.61 45.06 41.67
N GLU A 511 10.71 46.31 42.12
CA GLU A 511 9.99 47.43 41.50
C GLU A 511 10.82 48.74 41.56
N PRO A 512 11.02 49.45 40.43
CA PRO A 512 10.72 49.04 39.07
C PRO A 512 11.80 48.10 38.49
N ILE A 513 11.42 47.24 37.54
CA ILE A 513 12.34 46.30 36.86
C ILE A 513 13.19 46.95 35.75
N THR A 514 12.86 48.19 35.38
CA THR A 514 13.62 49.00 34.42
C THR A 514 13.95 50.35 35.04
N LEU A 515 15.21 50.73 34.98
CA LEU A 515 15.72 51.98 35.52
C LEU A 515 16.56 52.69 34.47
N GLU A 516 16.42 54.01 34.39
CA GLU A 516 17.30 54.86 33.59
C GLU A 516 18.23 55.63 34.55
N VAL A 517 19.53 55.50 34.35
CA VAL A 517 20.56 56.16 35.17
C VAL A 517 21.46 56.97 34.24
N SER A 518 21.65 58.26 34.55
CA SER A 518 22.54 59.12 33.77
C SER A 518 24.01 58.86 34.12
N GLU A 519 24.86 58.82 33.09
CA GLU A 519 26.32 58.72 33.20
C GLU A 519 26.96 59.87 34.02
N ALA A 520 26.29 61.03 34.16
CA ALA A 520 26.79 62.18 34.92
C ALA A 520 26.54 62.06 36.44
N SER A 521 26.91 60.93 37.06
CA SER A 521 26.62 60.64 38.48
C SER A 521 25.12 60.67 38.82
N GLY A 522 24.27 60.22 37.88
CA GLY A 522 22.84 60.03 38.14
C GLY A 522 22.61 58.87 39.11
N THR A 523 21.54 58.96 39.89
CA THR A 523 21.11 57.86 40.78
C THR A 523 19.69 57.45 40.45
N ALA A 524 19.42 56.16 40.42
CA ALA A 524 18.06 55.61 40.43
C ALA A 524 17.94 54.54 41.50
N THR A 525 16.71 54.26 41.94
CA THR A 525 16.45 53.29 43.01
C THR A 525 15.43 52.27 42.58
N PHE A 526 15.65 51.00 42.92
CA PHE A 526 14.61 49.97 42.93
C PHE A 526 14.42 49.46 44.35
N THR A 527 13.24 48.93 44.61
CA THR A 527 12.95 48.23 45.86
C THR A 527 12.86 46.73 45.62
N VAL A 528 13.31 45.97 46.60
CA VAL A 528 13.18 44.52 46.68
C VAL A 528 12.38 44.18 47.95
N VAL A 529 11.36 43.34 47.84
CA VAL A 529 10.55 42.88 48.99
C VAL A 529 10.18 41.41 48.80
N LEU A 530 9.92 40.68 49.89
CA LEU A 530 9.31 39.35 49.79
C LEU A 530 7.78 39.44 49.87
N ASN A 531 7.08 38.58 49.16
CA ASN A 531 5.61 38.51 49.21
C ASN A 531 5.06 37.71 50.40
N SER A 532 5.90 36.92 51.08
CA SER A 532 5.55 36.12 52.26
C SER A 532 6.72 36.02 53.24
N GLN A 533 6.39 35.68 54.49
CA GLN A 533 7.37 35.54 55.57
C GLN A 533 8.26 34.31 55.33
N PRO A 534 9.60 34.47 55.22
CA PRO A 534 10.49 33.35 55.03
C PRO A 534 10.68 32.58 56.34
N ILE A 535 10.88 31.25 56.24
CA ILE A 535 11.10 30.37 57.40
C ILE A 535 12.53 30.52 57.96
N ASP A 536 13.50 30.76 57.07
CA ASP A 536 14.90 31.07 57.36
C ASP A 536 15.33 32.35 56.62
N ASP A 537 16.45 32.96 56.99
CA ASP A 537 16.94 34.18 56.34
C ASP A 537 17.20 33.94 54.83
N VAL A 538 16.54 34.72 53.97
CA VAL A 538 16.78 34.79 52.52
C VAL A 538 17.88 35.81 52.27
N VAL A 539 19.02 35.33 51.77
CA VAL A 539 20.18 36.18 51.45
C VAL A 539 20.28 36.33 49.93
N LEU A 540 20.06 37.56 49.45
CA LEU A 540 20.06 37.90 48.02
C LEU A 540 21.34 38.68 47.67
N PRO A 541 22.36 38.05 47.06
CA PRO A 541 23.52 38.77 46.56
C PRO A 541 23.13 39.63 45.34
N LEU A 542 23.63 40.85 45.29
CA LEU A 542 23.39 41.79 44.19
C LEU A 542 24.69 42.06 43.42
N SER A 543 24.57 42.16 42.10
CA SER A 543 25.71 42.47 41.23
C SER A 543 25.28 43.30 40.03
N VAL A 544 26.25 44.02 39.45
CA VAL A 544 26.09 44.72 38.17
C VAL A 544 26.91 43.95 37.13
N SER A 545 26.31 43.68 35.97
CA SER A 545 26.97 42.97 34.87
C SER A 545 28.15 43.74 34.28
N ASP A 546 28.07 45.07 34.26
CA ASP A 546 29.16 45.98 33.91
C ASP A 546 29.46 46.98 35.05
N PRO A 547 30.39 46.65 35.96
CA PRO A 547 30.79 47.53 37.06
C PRO A 547 31.49 48.83 36.61
N SER A 548 31.80 48.99 35.32
CA SER A 548 32.38 50.24 34.77
C SER A 548 31.33 51.25 34.31
N ALA A 549 30.06 50.84 34.25
CA ALA A 549 28.92 51.67 33.87
C ALA A 549 28.08 52.14 35.08
N ALA A 550 27.96 51.30 36.12
CA ALA A 550 27.24 51.63 37.33
C ALA A 550 27.75 50.87 38.56
N GLU A 551 27.49 51.43 39.75
CA GLU A 551 27.74 50.81 41.05
C GLU A 551 26.45 50.73 41.89
N LEU A 552 26.39 49.74 42.77
CA LEU A 552 25.30 49.57 43.76
C LEU A 552 25.78 50.02 45.14
N ASP A 553 24.89 50.65 45.91
CA ASP A 553 25.13 50.98 47.31
C ASP A 553 25.15 49.73 48.22
N LEU A 554 24.43 48.67 47.82
CA LEU A 554 24.32 47.40 48.51
C LEU A 554 24.79 46.26 47.60
N THR A 555 25.51 45.30 48.18
CA THR A 555 25.99 44.08 47.48
C THR A 555 25.24 42.83 47.89
N GLU A 556 24.36 42.95 48.88
CA GLU A 556 23.56 41.88 49.44
C GLU A 556 22.35 42.48 50.15
N LEU A 557 21.20 41.81 50.05
CA LEU A 557 20.03 42.05 50.89
C LEU A 557 19.77 40.80 51.73
N THR A 558 19.32 41.00 52.97
CA THR A 558 18.87 39.90 53.83
C THR A 558 17.44 40.14 54.26
N PHE A 559 16.57 39.21 53.91
CA PHE A 559 15.19 39.19 54.37
C PHE A 559 15.01 38.07 55.38
N ASN A 560 14.37 38.36 56.50
CA ASN A 560 14.12 37.46 57.61
C ASN A 560 12.68 37.63 58.10
N ALA A 561 12.31 36.86 59.12
CA ALA A 561 10.96 36.87 59.68
C ALA A 561 10.45 38.24 60.16
N THR A 562 11.31 39.26 60.29
CA THR A 562 10.95 40.59 60.81
C THR A 562 10.97 41.72 59.79
N ASN A 563 11.52 41.52 58.59
CA ASN A 563 11.68 42.59 57.58
C ASN A 563 11.32 42.14 56.15
N TRP A 564 10.78 40.93 55.98
CA TRP A 564 10.44 40.36 54.67
C TRP A 564 9.42 41.19 53.88
N ASP A 565 8.46 41.79 54.59
CA ASP A 565 7.37 42.61 54.06
C ASP A 565 7.72 44.10 53.96
N GLU A 566 8.94 44.47 54.35
CA GLU A 566 9.44 45.84 54.23
C GLU A 566 10.29 45.99 52.95
N PRO A 567 9.88 46.83 51.98
CA PRO A 567 10.68 47.06 50.78
C PRO A 567 12.07 47.61 51.11
N GLN A 568 13.10 46.87 50.73
CA GLN A 568 14.49 47.28 50.86
C GLN A 568 14.91 48.03 49.60
N THR A 569 15.37 49.27 49.77
CA THR A 569 15.77 50.14 48.64
C THR A 569 17.23 49.92 48.30
N VAL A 570 17.50 49.66 47.02
CA VAL A 570 18.84 49.60 46.43
C VAL A 570 19.01 50.81 45.51
N THR A 571 20.13 51.52 45.67
CA THR A 571 20.49 52.67 44.85
C THR A 571 21.54 52.27 43.82
N ILE A 572 21.22 52.48 42.55
CA ILE A 572 22.14 52.37 41.43
C ILE A 572 22.70 53.76 41.12
N THR A 573 24.02 53.89 41.06
CA THR A 573 24.72 55.12 40.69
C THR A 573 25.48 54.92 39.39
N GLY A 574 25.23 55.77 38.40
CA GLY A 574 25.97 55.74 37.13
C GLY A 574 27.38 56.28 37.34
N THR A 575 28.38 55.58 36.81
CA THR A 575 29.79 56.00 36.92
C THR A 575 30.19 56.78 35.67
N ASP A 576 30.57 58.04 35.84
CA ASP A 576 31.08 58.90 34.76
C ASP A 576 32.43 58.38 34.30
N ASN A 577 32.50 57.86 33.07
CA ASN A 577 33.72 57.30 32.50
C ASN A 577 34.36 58.19 31.42
N ASP A 578 33.94 59.46 31.28
CA ASP A 578 34.52 60.46 30.34
C ASP A 578 34.42 60.06 28.85
N ILE A 579 33.56 59.09 28.53
CA ILE A 579 33.23 58.63 27.16
C ILE A 579 31.72 58.54 27.02
N THR A 580 31.13 59.38 26.15
CA THR A 580 29.69 59.36 25.86
C THR A 580 29.33 58.03 25.19
N LEU A 581 28.75 57.10 25.95
CA LEU A 581 28.11 55.91 25.39
C LEU A 581 26.63 56.24 25.20
N GLY A 582 26.14 56.11 23.96
CA GLY A 582 24.70 56.23 23.70
C GLY A 582 23.94 55.16 24.49
N ASN A 583 22.69 55.47 24.89
CA ASN A 583 21.81 54.64 25.72
C ASN A 583 22.04 53.13 25.48
N VAL A 584 22.52 52.45 26.53
CA VAL A 584 22.61 50.99 26.59
C VAL A 584 21.31 50.45 27.16
#